data_AF-A0A950A5G8-F1
#
_entry.id   AF-A0A950A5G8-F1
#
_cell.length_a   1.000
_cell.length_b   1.000
_cell.length_c   1.000
_cell.angle_alpha   90.00
_cell.angle_beta   90.00
_cell.angle_gamma   90.00
#
_symmetry.space_group_name_H-M   'P 1'
#
loop_
_entity.id
_entity.type
_entity.pdbx_description
1 polymer ?
#
loop_
_entity_poly.entity_id
_entity_poly.type
_entity_poly.pdbx_seq_one_letter_code
_entity_poly.pdbx_strand_id
1 'polypeptide(L)'
;MQYLPVWIAAALAVVLAAVRRNWIVLALGVGVVAWLFVEIAFAYHGWPALPRYMFEAAGVVAVLAGVAVGWLLGDLPRIVRGAPAWAGAVLAAVLVLAMIPGAVSRARAERTDLTHEHGRTHEITLLSSVTNAIGGAHHVLDCGQPVTDVGYVSSLAWLYHLDVGSVGGLQQHVEGAELRNPAIPKVLFKPLNQGGWNVEPWHTRPFQVPRCAGLHVTYTSSGALIHR
;
A
#
# COMPACT_ATOMS: atom_id res chain seq x y z
N MET A 1 -0.88 10.30 -17.81
CA MET A 1 -1.55 9.89 -19.06
C MET A 1 -1.46 8.39 -19.38
N GLN A 2 -0.64 7.59 -18.68
CA GLN A 2 -0.41 6.17 -19.02
C GLN A 2 -1.64 5.24 -18.92
N TYR A 3 -2.68 5.64 -18.19
CA TYR A 3 -3.91 4.84 -18.02
C TYR A 3 -5.08 5.29 -18.88
N LEU A 4 -4.91 6.38 -19.64
CA LEU A 4 -5.97 6.95 -20.47
C LEU A 4 -6.60 5.91 -21.41
N PRO A 5 -5.83 5.01 -22.07
CA PRO A 5 -6.41 4.00 -22.96
C PRO A 5 -7.35 3.01 -22.24
N VAL A 6 -7.04 2.66 -20.98
CA VAL A 6 -7.87 1.75 -20.17
C VAL A 6 -9.19 2.42 -19.80
N TRP A 7 -9.14 3.69 -19.37
CA TRP A 7 -10.36 4.46 -19.08
C TRP A 7 -11.22 4.68 -20.32
N ILE A 8 -10.61 4.96 -21.47
CA ILE A 8 -11.32 5.09 -22.76
C ILE A 8 -11.99 3.77 -23.13
N ALA A 9 -11.28 2.64 -23.01
CA ALA A 9 -11.83 1.32 -23.28
C ALA A 9 -13.02 0.98 -22.37
N ALA A 10 -12.88 1.22 -21.06
CA ALA A 10 -13.96 0.99 -20.10
C ALA A 10 -15.18 1.89 -20.37
N ALA A 11 -14.96 3.17 -20.69
CA ALA A 11 -16.03 4.09 -21.08
C ALA A 11 -16.73 3.63 -22.36
N LEU A 12 -15.98 3.16 -23.36
CA LEU A 12 -16.54 2.60 -24.59
C LEU A 12 -17.44 1.39 -24.29
N ALA A 13 -17.02 0.50 -23.39
CA ALA A 13 -17.85 -0.62 -22.94
C ALA A 13 -19.15 -0.14 -22.28
N VAL A 14 -19.10 0.85 -21.39
CA VAL A 14 -20.33 1.36 -20.74
C VAL A 14 -21.28 2.00 -21.75
N VAL A 15 -20.76 2.80 -22.69
CA VAL A 15 -21.58 3.44 -23.74
C VAL A 15 -22.21 2.39 -24.66
N LEU A 16 -21.45 1.41 -25.13
CA LEU A 16 -21.96 0.31 -25.95
C LEU A 16 -22.98 -0.54 -25.19
N ALA A 17 -22.76 -0.77 -23.89
CA ALA A 17 -23.71 -1.48 -23.03
C ALA A 17 -25.04 -0.74 -22.92
N ALA A 18 -25.01 0.59 -22.80
CA ALA A 18 -26.21 1.42 -22.76
C ALA A 18 -27.02 1.31 -24.06
N VAL A 19 -26.34 1.41 -25.21
CA VAL A 19 -26.99 1.26 -26.54
C VAL A 19 -27.58 -0.14 -26.71
N ARG A 20 -26.88 -1.17 -26.24
CA ARG A 20 -27.30 -2.58 -26.33
C ARG A 20 -28.27 -3.02 -25.24
N ARG A 21 -28.57 -2.16 -24.26
CA ARG A 21 -29.34 -2.48 -23.04
C ARG A 21 -28.77 -3.69 -22.28
N ASN A 22 -27.45 -3.83 -22.24
CA ASN A 22 -26.79 -4.87 -21.45
C ASN A 22 -26.69 -4.43 -19.98
N TRP A 23 -27.69 -4.82 -19.19
CA TRP A 23 -27.80 -4.45 -17.78
C TRP A 23 -26.64 -4.95 -16.92
N ILE A 24 -25.98 -6.05 -17.28
CA ILE A 24 -24.85 -6.59 -16.51
C ILE A 24 -23.66 -5.64 -16.58
N VAL A 25 -23.27 -5.21 -17.79
CA VAL A 25 -22.14 -4.30 -17.98
C VAL A 25 -22.44 -2.92 -17.42
N LEU A 26 -23.69 -2.46 -17.54
CA LEU A 26 -24.13 -1.21 -16.91
C LEU A 26 -24.07 -1.27 -15.38
N ALA A 27 -24.51 -2.37 -14.77
CA ALA A 27 -24.44 -2.57 -13.32
C ALA A 27 -22.98 -2.54 -12.82
N LEU A 28 -22.06 -3.16 -13.55
CA LEU A 28 -20.62 -3.08 -13.25
C LEU A 28 -20.10 -1.64 -13.31
N GLY A 29 -20.47 -0.89 -14.35
CA GLY A 29 -20.11 0.54 -14.47
C GLY A 29 -20.66 1.39 -13.34
N VAL A 30 -21.94 1.20 -12.98
CA VAL A 30 -22.58 1.88 -11.84
C VAL A 30 -21.88 1.50 -10.52
N GLY A 31 -21.50 0.23 -10.35
CA GLY A 31 -20.77 -0.25 -9.17
C GLY A 31 -19.43 0.46 -8.98
N VAL A 32 -18.66 0.66 -10.06
CA VAL A 32 -17.40 1.43 -10.03
C VAL A 32 -17.64 2.88 -9.58
N VAL A 33 -18.66 3.53 -10.13
CA VAL A 33 -19.00 4.92 -9.78
C VAL A 33 -19.47 5.02 -8.33
N ALA A 34 -20.33 4.10 -7.89
CA ALA A 34 -20.81 4.03 -6.51
C ALA A 34 -19.65 3.82 -5.52
N TRP A 35 -18.71 2.93 -5.84
CA TRP A 35 -17.51 2.71 -5.03
C TRP A 35 -16.68 3.98 -4.87
N LEU A 36 -16.45 4.70 -5.97
CA LEU A 36 -15.74 5.98 -5.94
C LEU A 36 -16.43 6.99 -5.00
N PHE A 37 -17.76 7.08 -5.03
CA PHE A 37 -18.50 7.96 -4.13
C PHE A 37 -18.38 7.56 -2.66
N VAL A 38 -18.37 6.26 -2.37
CA VAL A 38 -18.14 5.75 -1.01
C VAL A 38 -16.76 6.17 -0.49
N GLU A 39 -15.72 5.99 -1.29
CA GLU A 39 -14.35 6.40 -0.93
C GLU A 39 -14.22 7.91 -0.75
N ILE A 40 -14.84 8.71 -1.62
CA ILE A 40 -14.90 10.17 -1.47
C ILE A 40 -15.61 10.54 -0.15
N ALA A 41 -16.72 9.87 0.17
CA ALA A 41 -17.44 10.11 1.40
C ALA A 41 -16.58 9.75 2.63
N PHE A 42 -15.89 8.62 2.63
CA PHE A 42 -14.98 8.26 3.72
C PHE A 42 -13.85 9.26 3.89
N ALA A 43 -13.26 9.73 2.78
CA ALA A 43 -12.25 10.78 2.81
C ALA A 43 -12.77 12.07 3.47
N TYR A 44 -14.00 12.49 3.14
CA TYR A 44 -14.64 13.65 3.77
C TYR A 44 -14.92 13.45 5.26
N HIS A 45 -15.10 12.22 5.73
CA HIS A 45 -15.28 11.88 7.14
C HIS A 45 -13.96 11.65 7.88
N GLY A 46 -12.82 12.01 7.28
CA GLY A 46 -11.50 11.95 7.93
C GLY A 46 -10.80 10.59 7.85
N TRP A 47 -11.36 9.63 7.10
CA TRP A 47 -10.67 8.37 6.82
C TRP A 47 -9.56 8.59 5.79
N PRO A 48 -8.43 7.87 5.88
CA PRO A 48 -7.31 8.10 4.98
C PRO A 48 -7.63 7.58 3.57
N ALA A 49 -7.71 8.46 2.57
CA ALA A 49 -7.94 8.09 1.18
C ALA A 49 -6.69 7.48 0.53
N LEU A 50 -6.49 6.17 0.72
CA LEU A 50 -5.29 5.46 0.27
C LEU A 50 -5.57 4.72 -1.05
N PRO A 51 -4.63 4.72 -2.02
CA PRO A 51 -4.83 4.06 -3.33
C PRO A 51 -5.25 2.59 -3.25
N ARG A 52 -4.91 1.89 -2.16
CA ARG A 52 -5.29 0.50 -1.94
C ARG A 52 -6.80 0.26 -1.85
N TYR A 53 -7.60 1.27 -1.51
CA TYR A 53 -9.06 1.13 -1.47
C TYR A 53 -9.71 1.24 -2.86
N MET A 54 -8.92 1.49 -3.91
CA MET A 54 -9.39 1.55 -5.29
C MET A 54 -9.07 0.28 -6.08
N PHE A 55 -8.51 -0.76 -5.46
CA PHE A 55 -8.11 -1.98 -6.17
C PHE A 55 -9.30 -2.72 -6.79
N GLU A 56 -10.41 -2.82 -6.07
CA GLU A 56 -11.63 -3.49 -6.49
C GLU A 56 -12.24 -2.79 -7.70
N ALA A 57 -12.41 -1.46 -7.59
CA ALA A 57 -12.90 -0.63 -8.69
C ALA A 57 -11.98 -0.70 -9.91
N ALA A 58 -10.66 -0.66 -9.70
CA ALA A 58 -9.68 -0.79 -10.79
C ALA A 58 -9.77 -2.17 -11.48
N GLY A 59 -10.00 -3.24 -10.72
CA GLY A 59 -10.23 -4.58 -11.26
C GLY A 59 -11.46 -4.63 -12.17
N VAL A 60 -12.57 -4.03 -11.75
CA VAL A 60 -13.79 -3.96 -12.58
C VAL A 60 -13.56 -3.12 -13.84
N VAL A 61 -12.83 -2.00 -13.75
CA VAL A 61 -12.44 -1.20 -14.92
C VAL A 61 -11.62 -2.00 -15.92
N ALA A 62 -10.69 -2.85 -15.46
CA ALA A 62 -9.94 -3.75 -16.33
C ALA A 62 -10.85 -4.76 -17.05
N VAL A 63 -11.84 -5.32 -16.35
CA VAL A 63 -12.86 -6.20 -16.96
C VAL A 63 -13.66 -5.45 -18.02
N LEU A 64 -14.12 -4.23 -17.73
CA LEU A 64 -14.86 -3.40 -18.70
C LEU A 64 -14.02 -3.09 -19.94
N ALA A 65 -12.73 -2.78 -19.78
CA ALA A 65 -11.82 -2.59 -20.90
C ALA A 65 -11.68 -3.86 -21.76
N GLY A 66 -11.61 -5.05 -21.13
CA GLY A 66 -11.62 -6.33 -21.82
C GLY A 66 -12.91 -6.58 -22.61
N VAL A 67 -14.07 -6.22 -22.04
CA VAL A 67 -15.37 -6.31 -22.72
C VAL A 67 -15.41 -5.44 -23.97
N ALA A 68 -14.89 -4.20 -23.90
CA ALA A 68 -14.78 -3.34 -25.08
C ALA A 68 -13.95 -3.97 -26.20
N VAL A 69 -12.78 -4.54 -25.87
CA VAL A 69 -11.94 -5.25 -26.85
C VAL A 69 -12.70 -6.43 -27.47
N GLY A 70 -13.40 -7.23 -26.66
CA GLY A 70 -14.21 -8.35 -27.15
C GLY A 70 -15.32 -7.91 -28.11
N TRP A 71 -16.02 -6.81 -27.81
CA TRP A 71 -17.06 -6.28 -28.69
C TRP A 71 -16.50 -5.65 -29.97
N LEU A 72 -15.34 -4.99 -29.91
CA LEU A 72 -14.64 -4.50 -31.10
C LEU A 72 -14.28 -5.66 -32.04
N LEU A 73 -13.80 -6.78 -31.51
CA LEU A 73 -13.44 -7.95 -32.30
C LEU A 73 -14.64 -8.69 -32.89
N GLY A 74 -15.69 -8.93 -32.09
CA GLY A 74 -16.80 -9.81 -32.48
C GLY A 74 -17.93 -9.11 -33.22
N ASP A 75 -18.19 -7.84 -32.91
CA ASP A 75 -19.47 -7.22 -33.29
C ASP A 75 -19.33 -5.89 -34.05
N LEU A 76 -18.14 -5.32 -34.19
CA LEU A 76 -18.00 -4.00 -34.83
C LEU A 76 -18.65 -3.92 -36.23
N PRO A 77 -18.53 -4.93 -37.12
CA PRO A 77 -19.16 -4.89 -38.44
C PRO A 77 -20.71 -4.89 -38.37
N ARG A 78 -21.29 -5.38 -37.27
CA ARG A 78 -22.75 -5.39 -37.05
C ARG A 78 -23.23 -4.05 -36.47
N ILE A 79 -22.39 -3.37 -35.71
CA ILE A 79 -22.70 -2.08 -35.08
C ILE A 79 -22.60 -0.95 -36.10
N VAL A 80 -21.54 -0.94 -36.92
CA VAL A 80 -21.28 0.12 -37.90
C VAL A 80 -21.57 -0.41 -39.29
N ARG A 81 -22.74 -0.04 -39.84
CA ARG A 81 -23.12 -0.41 -41.22
C ARG A 81 -22.09 0.13 -42.20
N GLY A 82 -21.51 -0.76 -43.01
CA GLY A 82 -20.50 -0.43 -44.01
C GLY A 82 -19.05 -0.48 -43.52
N ALA A 83 -18.81 -0.81 -42.24
CA ALA A 83 -17.45 -1.05 -41.78
C ALA A 83 -16.91 -2.38 -42.34
N PRO A 84 -15.67 -2.42 -42.84
CA PRO A 84 -15.07 -3.66 -43.32
C PRO A 84 -14.83 -4.62 -42.14
N ALA A 85 -14.91 -5.92 -42.39
CA ALA A 85 -14.81 -6.96 -41.36
C ALA A 85 -13.52 -6.89 -40.52
N TRP A 86 -12.43 -6.35 -41.09
CA TRP A 86 -11.14 -6.19 -40.44
C TRP A 86 -11.04 -4.94 -39.54
N ALA A 87 -11.95 -3.96 -39.66
CA ALA A 87 -11.86 -2.72 -38.90
C ALA A 87 -11.88 -2.95 -37.38
N GLY A 88 -12.66 -3.94 -36.93
CA GLY A 88 -12.74 -4.34 -35.53
C GLY A 88 -11.42 -4.84 -34.98
N ALA A 89 -10.76 -5.71 -35.75
CA ALA A 89 -9.44 -6.23 -35.42
C ALA A 89 -8.38 -5.11 -35.35
N VAL A 90 -8.39 -4.17 -36.29
CA VAL A 90 -7.44 -3.06 -36.30
C VAL A 90 -7.67 -2.12 -35.10
N LEU A 91 -8.92 -1.74 -34.80
CA LEU A 91 -9.22 -0.89 -33.65
C LEU A 91 -8.87 -1.56 -32.31
N ALA A 92 -9.21 -2.84 -32.16
CA ALA A 92 -8.82 -3.62 -30.99
C ALA A 92 -7.28 -3.69 -30.86
N ALA A 93 -6.56 -3.94 -31.96
CA ALA A 93 -5.11 -3.97 -31.96
C ALA A 93 -4.50 -2.62 -31.55
N VAL A 94 -4.98 -1.51 -32.12
CA VAL A 94 -4.53 -0.15 -31.76
C VAL A 94 -4.77 0.13 -30.28
N LEU A 95 -5.94 -0.23 -29.76
CA LEU A 95 -6.29 -0.04 -28.36
C LEU A 95 -5.37 -0.82 -27.42
N VAL A 96 -5.11 -2.10 -27.73
CA VAL A 96 -4.18 -2.94 -26.96
C VAL A 96 -2.75 -2.40 -27.03
N LEU A 97 -2.27 -2.05 -28.23
CA LEU A 97 -0.93 -1.47 -28.43
C LEU A 97 -0.75 -0.17 -27.64
N ALA A 98 -1.78 0.68 -27.57
CA ALA A 98 -1.76 1.91 -26.78
C ALA A 98 -1.66 1.66 -25.26
N MET A 99 -2.10 0.49 -24.76
CA MET A 99 -2.00 0.11 -23.35
C MET A 99 -0.60 -0.42 -22.98
N ILE A 100 0.18 -0.94 -23.93
CA ILE A 100 1.48 -1.58 -23.69
C ILE A 100 2.46 -0.67 -22.94
N PRO A 101 2.67 0.62 -23.31
CA PRO A 101 3.63 1.47 -22.60
C PRO A 101 3.30 1.64 -21.11
N GLY A 102 2.01 1.79 -20.79
CA GLY A 102 1.52 1.88 -19.41
C GLY A 102 1.76 0.57 -18.64
N ALA A 103 1.43 -0.57 -19.25
CA ALA A 103 1.65 -1.89 -18.66
C ALA A 103 3.15 -2.18 -18.42
N VAL A 104 4.01 -1.87 -19.40
CA VAL A 104 5.47 -2.06 -19.28
C VAL A 104 6.05 -1.13 -18.21
N SER A 105 5.63 0.14 -18.18
CA SER A 105 6.06 1.09 -17.14
C SER A 105 5.70 0.57 -15.75
N ARG A 106 4.49 0.01 -15.58
CA ARG A 106 4.06 -0.56 -14.31
C ARG A 106 4.82 -1.81 -13.96
N ALA A 107 4.93 -2.77 -14.87
CA ALA A 107 5.70 -3.99 -14.65
C ALA A 107 7.15 -3.71 -14.26
N ARG A 108 7.78 -2.65 -14.80
CA ARG A 108 9.12 -2.21 -14.40
C ARG A 108 9.13 -1.60 -13.01
N ALA A 109 8.19 -0.69 -12.72
CA ALA A 109 8.07 -0.08 -11.40
C ALA A 109 7.88 -1.14 -10.31
N GLU A 110 6.93 -2.06 -10.50
CA GLU A 110 6.67 -3.17 -9.57
C GLU A 110 7.88 -4.09 -9.41
N ARG A 111 8.62 -4.40 -10.49
CA ARG A 111 9.85 -5.20 -10.39
C ARG A 111 10.94 -4.53 -9.57
N THR A 112 11.10 -3.22 -9.72
CA THR A 112 12.02 -2.46 -8.88
C THR A 112 11.55 -2.48 -7.43
N ASP A 113 10.24 -2.35 -7.21
CA ASP A 113 9.62 -2.34 -5.89
C ASP A 113 9.77 -3.69 -5.17
N LEU A 114 9.78 -4.82 -5.89
CA LEU A 114 10.05 -6.14 -5.30
C LEU A 114 11.38 -6.19 -4.53
N THR A 115 12.40 -5.47 -4.99
CA THR A 115 13.69 -5.42 -4.27
C THR A 115 13.55 -4.62 -2.98
N HIS A 116 12.77 -3.54 -3.02
CA HIS A 116 12.43 -2.76 -1.83
C HIS A 116 11.63 -3.58 -0.82
N GLU A 117 10.61 -4.31 -1.27
CA GLU A 117 9.76 -5.15 -0.43
C GLU A 117 10.50 -6.38 0.14
N HIS A 118 11.45 -6.96 -0.60
CA HIS A 118 12.37 -7.96 -0.04
C HIS A 118 13.24 -7.36 1.08
N GLY A 119 13.76 -6.14 0.89
CA GLY A 119 14.49 -5.41 1.93
C GLY A 119 13.63 -5.18 3.18
N ARG A 120 12.39 -4.74 3.00
CA ARG A 120 11.44 -4.51 4.09
C ARG A 120 11.08 -5.81 4.83
N THR A 121 10.91 -6.92 4.11
CA THR A 121 10.68 -8.23 4.71
C THR A 121 11.89 -8.68 5.54
N HIS A 122 13.09 -8.42 5.03
CA HIS A 122 14.33 -8.67 5.77
C HIS A 122 14.40 -7.81 7.05
N GLU A 123 14.03 -6.53 6.98
CA GLU A 123 13.97 -5.66 8.16
C GLU A 123 12.94 -6.12 9.20
N ILE A 124 11.77 -6.60 8.79
CA ILE A 124 10.78 -7.19 9.71
C ILE A 124 11.37 -8.45 10.38
N THR A 125 12.13 -9.25 9.65
CA THR A 125 12.83 -10.41 10.23
C THR A 125 13.89 -9.97 11.25
N LEU A 126 14.70 -8.96 10.90
CA LEU A 126 15.68 -8.36 11.81
C LEU A 126 15.02 -7.71 13.03
N LEU A 127 13.77 -7.22 12.90
CA LEU A 127 13.02 -6.63 14.02
C LEU A 127 12.76 -7.69 15.10
N SER A 128 12.37 -8.91 14.69
CA SER A 128 12.25 -10.03 15.62
C SER A 128 13.60 -10.38 16.27
N SER A 129 14.68 -10.40 15.48
CA SER A 129 16.02 -10.70 15.97
C SER A 129 16.54 -9.67 16.98
N VAL A 130 16.37 -8.36 16.70
CA VAL A 130 16.80 -7.31 17.64
C VAL A 130 15.97 -7.36 18.92
N THR A 131 14.65 -7.58 18.84
CA THR A 131 13.81 -7.74 20.03
C THR A 131 14.31 -8.88 20.90
N ASN A 132 14.65 -10.03 20.31
CA ASN A 132 15.21 -11.15 21.07
C ASN A 132 16.58 -10.81 21.67
N ALA A 133 17.45 -10.14 20.90
CA ALA A 133 18.80 -9.76 21.34
C ALA A 133 18.80 -8.76 22.51
N ILE A 134 17.80 -7.88 22.58
CA ILE A 134 17.67 -6.87 23.66
C ILE A 134 16.86 -7.37 24.86
N GLY A 135 16.53 -8.66 24.96
CA GLY A 135 15.84 -9.24 26.13
C GLY A 135 14.34 -9.49 25.95
N GLY A 136 13.82 -9.38 24.73
CA GLY A 136 12.45 -9.73 24.38
C GLY A 136 11.44 -8.57 24.52
N ALA A 137 10.20 -8.84 24.09
CA ALA A 137 9.13 -7.85 24.11
C ALA A 137 8.84 -7.32 25.53
N HIS A 138 8.83 -8.18 26.55
CA HIS A 138 8.58 -7.77 27.93
C HIS A 138 9.59 -6.74 28.44
N HIS A 139 10.88 -6.92 28.14
CA HIS A 139 11.92 -5.96 28.55
C HIS A 139 11.68 -4.57 27.96
N VAL A 140 11.23 -4.52 26.70
CA VAL A 140 10.87 -3.26 26.03
C VAL A 140 9.64 -2.62 26.67
N LEU A 141 8.59 -3.41 26.94
CA LEU A 141 7.34 -2.93 27.54
C LEU A 141 7.50 -2.46 28.98
N ASP A 142 8.40 -3.08 29.75
CA ASP A 142 8.73 -2.67 31.12
C ASP A 142 9.47 -1.33 31.16
N CYS A 143 10.22 -1.01 30.10
CA CYS A 143 10.86 0.29 29.92
C CYS A 143 9.87 1.37 29.46
N GLY A 144 9.01 1.06 28.49
CA GLY A 144 8.04 2.04 27.97
C GLY A 144 7.24 1.58 26.75
N GLN A 145 6.48 2.50 26.19
CA GLN A 145 5.68 2.26 24.99
C GLN A 145 6.60 2.06 23.76
N PRO A 146 6.42 0.98 22.99
CA PRO A 146 7.16 0.79 21.74
C PRO A 146 6.66 1.77 20.68
N VAL A 147 7.58 2.41 19.98
CA VAL A 147 7.29 3.39 18.95
C VAL A 147 8.17 3.12 17.74
N THR A 148 7.59 3.10 16.54
CA THR A 148 8.30 2.81 15.30
C THR A 148 7.73 3.62 14.14
N ASP A 149 8.41 3.63 13.00
CA ASP A 149 7.85 4.17 11.75
C ASP A 149 6.50 3.51 11.43
N VAL A 150 5.54 4.30 10.93
CA VAL A 150 4.17 3.87 10.59
C VAL A 150 4.13 2.59 9.74
N GLY A 151 5.14 2.38 8.88
CA GLY A 151 5.26 1.20 8.05
C GLY A 151 5.48 -0.12 8.82
N TYR A 152 5.92 -0.08 10.08
CA TYR A 152 6.24 -1.25 10.90
C TYR A 152 5.39 -1.38 12.16
N VAL A 153 4.47 -0.44 12.41
CA VAL A 153 3.60 -0.43 13.60
C VAL A 153 2.85 -1.75 13.73
N SER A 154 2.23 -2.23 12.65
CA SER A 154 1.50 -3.51 12.66
C SER A 154 2.41 -4.70 12.94
N SER A 155 3.63 -4.71 12.40
CA SER A 155 4.60 -5.79 12.62
C SER A 155 5.08 -5.83 14.06
N LEU A 156 5.34 -4.67 14.65
CA LEU A 156 5.77 -4.54 16.05
C LEU A 156 4.63 -4.88 17.02
N ALA A 157 3.41 -4.41 16.72
CA ALA A 157 2.20 -4.75 17.48
C ALA A 157 1.96 -6.26 17.48
N TRP A 158 2.07 -6.90 16.32
CA TRP A 158 1.99 -8.36 16.18
C TRP A 158 3.06 -9.07 17.01
N LEU A 159 4.33 -8.66 16.86
CA LEU A 159 5.45 -9.26 17.60
C LEU A 159 5.25 -9.18 19.12
N TYR A 160 4.68 -8.07 19.61
CA TYR A 160 4.55 -7.79 21.04
C TYR A 160 3.16 -8.16 21.59
N HIS A 161 2.29 -8.73 20.76
CA HIS A 161 0.91 -9.09 21.12
C HIS A 161 0.12 -7.89 21.68
N LEU A 162 0.27 -6.74 21.02
CA LEU A 162 -0.41 -5.49 21.36
C LEU A 162 -1.44 -5.12 20.28
N ASP A 163 -2.41 -4.28 20.66
CA ASP A 163 -3.22 -3.58 19.69
C ASP A 163 -2.36 -2.57 18.91
N VAL A 164 -2.65 -2.41 17.61
CA VAL A 164 -1.93 -1.46 16.74
C VAL A 164 -1.96 -0.04 17.30
N GLY A 165 -3.07 0.36 17.95
CA GLY A 165 -3.21 1.67 18.60
C GLY A 165 -2.38 1.84 19.88
N SER A 166 -1.83 0.77 20.44
CA SER A 166 -0.93 0.81 21.60
C SER A 166 0.54 0.98 21.22
N VAL A 167 0.88 0.79 19.94
CA VAL A 167 2.21 1.06 19.40
C VAL A 167 2.22 2.47 18.82
N GLY A 168 3.16 3.31 19.26
CA GLY A 168 3.27 4.67 18.71
C GLY A 168 3.77 4.65 17.27
N GLY A 169 3.20 5.51 16.43
CA GLY A 169 3.62 5.69 15.04
C GLY A 169 4.44 6.96 14.85
N LEU A 170 5.67 6.83 14.38
CA LEU A 170 6.44 7.97 13.88
C LEU A 170 5.86 8.37 12.51
N GLN A 171 4.95 9.35 12.52
CA GLN A 171 4.50 10.05 11.31
C GLN A 171 5.07 11.45 11.33
N GLN A 172 5.73 11.90 10.26
CA GLN A 172 6.47 13.18 10.21
C GLN A 172 5.70 14.41 10.75
N HIS A 173 4.37 14.42 10.72
CA HIS A 173 3.53 15.52 11.23
C HIS A 173 2.98 15.31 12.67
N VAL A 174 2.86 14.07 13.13
CA VAL A 174 2.31 13.71 14.46
C VAL A 174 3.43 13.36 15.46
N GLU A 175 4.57 12.89 14.94
CA GLU A 175 5.79 12.51 15.63
C GLU A 175 6.31 13.62 16.54
N GLY A 176 6.32 14.88 16.08
CA GLY A 176 6.74 15.99 16.91
C GLY A 176 5.85 16.20 18.14
N ALA A 177 4.53 16.08 18.01
CA ALA A 177 3.60 16.26 19.13
C ALA A 177 3.64 15.06 20.09
N GLU A 178 3.66 13.84 19.55
CA GLU A 178 3.74 12.63 20.36
C GLU A 178 5.07 12.50 21.08
N LEU A 179 6.21 12.69 20.41
CA LEU A 179 7.52 12.64 21.03
C LEU A 179 7.74 13.76 22.04
N ARG A 180 7.02 14.89 21.93
CA ARG A 180 7.09 15.99 22.92
C ARG A 180 6.31 15.72 24.20
N ASN A 181 5.49 14.65 24.29
CA ASN A 181 4.79 14.32 25.52
C ASN A 181 5.71 13.58 26.49
N PRO A 182 6.19 14.21 27.58
CA PRO A 182 7.13 13.58 28.52
C PRO A 182 6.42 12.64 29.51
N ALA A 183 5.09 12.54 29.47
CA ALA A 183 4.33 11.75 30.43
C ALA A 183 4.53 10.24 30.25
N ILE A 184 4.81 9.79 29.02
CA ILE A 184 4.89 8.37 28.65
C ILE A 184 6.33 8.06 28.21
N PRO A 185 7.08 7.21 28.93
CA PRO A 185 8.37 6.69 28.49
C PRO A 185 8.18 5.89 27.19
N LYS A 186 9.11 6.06 26.25
CA LYS A 186 9.03 5.44 24.93
C LYS A 186 10.30 4.65 24.63
N VAL A 187 10.16 3.63 23.79
CA VAL A 187 11.29 2.91 23.20
C VAL A 187 11.17 3.03 21.69
N LEU A 188 12.07 3.80 21.08
CA LEU A 188 12.06 4.12 19.67
C LEU A 188 12.77 3.01 18.89
N PHE A 189 12.10 2.47 17.88
CA PHE A 189 12.65 1.55 16.88
C PHE A 189 12.74 2.31 15.56
N LYS A 190 13.97 2.53 15.08
CA LYS A 190 14.21 3.24 13.83
C LYS A 190 14.94 2.33 12.84
N PRO A 191 14.40 2.09 11.63
CA PRO A 191 15.11 1.32 10.62
C PRO A 191 16.35 2.09 10.15
N LEU A 192 17.42 1.34 9.84
CA LEU A 192 18.67 1.90 9.31
C LEU A 192 18.68 1.83 7.78
N ASN A 193 19.25 2.83 7.11
CA ASN A 193 19.35 2.87 5.64
C ASN A 193 20.09 1.66 5.01
N GLN A 194 20.96 1.00 5.78
CA GLN A 194 21.75 -0.16 5.34
C GLN A 194 21.18 -1.50 5.87
N GLY A 195 19.94 -1.47 6.35
CA GLY A 195 19.29 -2.58 7.04
C GLY A 195 19.70 -2.67 8.52
N GLY A 196 18.76 -3.09 9.35
CA GLY A 196 18.92 -3.16 10.80
C GLY A 196 18.06 -2.13 11.54
N TRP A 197 18.28 -2.03 12.85
CA TRP A 197 17.44 -1.27 13.76
C TRP A 197 18.27 -0.50 14.78
N ASN A 198 17.99 0.78 14.93
CA ASN A 198 18.37 1.52 16.11
C ASN A 198 17.25 1.41 17.13
N VAL A 199 17.58 1.00 18.35
CA VAL A 199 16.68 0.99 19.49
C VAL A 199 17.22 1.98 20.51
N GLU A 200 16.37 2.89 20.97
CA GLU A 200 16.76 3.85 21.99
C GLU A 200 15.59 4.16 22.93
N PRO A 201 15.83 4.20 24.25
CA PRO A 201 14.82 4.66 25.19
C PRO A 201 14.73 6.19 25.14
N TRP A 202 13.51 6.72 25.21
CA TRP A 202 13.19 8.14 25.06
C TRP A 202 12.28 8.62 26.19
N HIS A 203 12.51 9.83 26.70
CA HIS A 203 11.84 10.37 27.90
C HIS A 203 11.91 9.45 29.13
N THR A 204 12.99 8.67 29.25
CA THR A 204 13.22 7.78 30.40
C THR A 204 13.51 8.57 31.65
N ARG A 205 12.73 8.33 32.71
CA ARG A 205 12.94 9.00 34.01
C ARG A 205 14.13 8.37 34.74
N PRO A 206 14.83 9.12 35.63
CA PRO A 206 16.01 8.60 36.34
C PRO A 206 15.78 7.26 37.05
N PHE A 207 14.61 7.05 37.66
CA PHE A 207 14.27 5.80 38.36
C PHE A 207 13.97 4.61 37.41
N GLN A 208 13.77 4.85 36.12
CA GLN A 208 13.49 3.83 35.10
C GLN A 208 14.74 3.40 34.32
N VAL A 209 15.84 4.15 34.44
CA VAL A 209 17.11 3.86 33.74
C VAL A 209 17.56 2.40 33.95
N PRO A 210 17.51 1.81 35.15
CA PRO A 210 17.89 0.40 35.34
C PRO A 210 17.01 -0.58 34.56
N ARG A 211 15.71 -0.27 34.39
CA ARG A 211 14.76 -1.11 33.63
C ARG A 211 14.98 -1.00 32.13
N CYS A 212 15.46 0.14 31.66
CA CYS A 212 15.77 0.38 30.26
C CYS A 212 17.21 0.01 29.87
N ALA A 213 17.97 -0.61 30.78
CA ALA A 213 19.36 -0.97 30.53
C ALA A 213 19.45 -1.91 29.31
N GLY A 214 20.45 -1.67 28.46
CA GLY A 214 20.66 -2.46 27.25
C GLY A 214 19.73 -2.15 26.07
N LEU A 215 18.81 -1.19 26.19
CA LEU A 215 17.92 -0.79 25.09
C LEU A 215 18.49 0.29 24.18
N HIS A 216 19.61 0.94 24.53
CA HIS A 216 20.28 1.90 23.67
C HIS A 216 21.32 1.17 22.80
N VAL A 217 20.86 0.69 21.65
CA VAL A 217 21.64 -0.22 20.79
C VAL A 217 21.39 0.03 19.32
N THR A 218 22.40 -0.30 18.52
CA THR A 218 22.28 -0.41 17.07
C THR A 218 22.47 -1.87 16.68
N TYR A 219 21.44 -2.47 16.07
CA TYR A 219 21.47 -3.82 15.52
C TYR A 219 21.64 -3.76 14.00
N THR A 220 22.71 -4.33 13.48
CA THR A 220 23.04 -4.26 12.05
C THR A 220 22.42 -5.41 11.26
N SER A 221 22.38 -5.27 9.93
CA SER A 221 21.98 -6.35 9.02
C SER A 221 22.85 -7.61 9.11
N SER A 222 24.09 -7.50 9.61
CA SER A 222 24.97 -8.65 9.89
C SER A 222 24.65 -9.38 11.19
N GLY A 223 23.67 -8.91 11.96
CA GLY A 223 23.29 -9.46 13.26
C GLY A 223 24.16 -8.99 14.43
N ALA A 224 25.03 -7.99 14.22
CA ALA A 224 25.83 -7.43 15.31
C ALA A 224 24.97 -6.50 16.16
N LEU A 225 25.06 -6.66 17.49
CA LEU A 225 24.44 -5.78 18.47
C LEU A 225 25.50 -4.84 19.05
N ILE A 226 25.36 -3.54 18.80
CA ILE A 226 26.32 -2.51 19.22
C ILE A 226 25.66 -1.66 20.29
N HIS A 227 26.17 -1.69 21.52
CA HIS A 227 25.71 -0.85 22.62
C HIS A 227 26.29 0.57 22.50
N ARG A 228 25.47 1.59 22.81
CA ARG A 228 25.87 3.00 22.84
C ARG A 228 25.86 3.58 24.24
#